data_AF-A0A7S2CY57-F1
#
_entry.id   AF-A0A7S2CY57-F1
#
_cell.length_a   1.000
_cell.length_b   1.000
_cell.length_c   1.000
_cell.angle_alpha   90.00
_cell.angle_beta   90.00
_cell.angle_gamma   90.00
#
_symmetry.space_group_name_H-M   'P 1'
#
loop_
_entity.id
_entity.type
_entity.pdbx_description
1 polymer ?
#
loop_
_entity_poly.entity_id
_entity_poly.type
_entity_poly.pdbx_seq_one_letter_code
_entity_poly.pdbx_strand_id
1 'polypeptide(L)'
;MKPVGRSQGKGIFIFQKISQISKWRQDNSRHKKLKSREVRDSSKGRSSKASNKSKQRINSDDGSDNKSETDVADSDAEKPTKADDKKSKKGGGGKEEEDAETYVVQKYVSNPFLVAGRKFDMRIYALVTSYSPLTVWLYRSGFCRFSSTRYSNAAADLENVFMHLTNVAIQKKSDNYASSNGGKWDIRHLKLHLMSRYGVEVADRVYHEIQMIVIRSLLSVQQVMIQDKHCVELYGYDVLIDDKFKAWLVEVNASPSLTANTADDHALKLEMLRSVIDIMDMDRIMKGNETRVGGFDLIYKSCNVPPHDEPSSYSSMLGGEIPEHEYIRRTMTVGGGQ
;
A
#
# COMPACT_ATOMS: atom_id res chain seq x y z
N MET A 1 -14.55 10.26 -8.98
CA MET A 1 -13.78 9.74 -10.12
C MET A 1 -12.32 9.57 -9.70
N LYS A 2 -11.69 8.44 -9.99
CA LYS A 2 -10.31 8.13 -9.60
C LYS A 2 -9.56 7.45 -10.76
N PRO A 3 -8.28 7.80 -11.03
CA PRO A 3 -7.47 7.10 -12.02
C PRO A 3 -7.13 5.68 -11.57
N VAL A 4 -7.10 4.73 -12.50
CA VAL A 4 -6.80 3.32 -12.19
C VAL A 4 -5.31 3.10 -11.89
N GLY A 5 -4.42 3.78 -12.64
CA GLY A 5 -2.97 3.55 -12.57
C GLY A 5 -2.18 4.51 -11.68
N ARG A 6 -2.82 5.48 -11.01
CA ARG A 6 -2.12 6.45 -10.16
C ARG A 6 -2.42 6.25 -8.68
N SER A 7 -1.36 6.12 -7.90
CA SER A 7 -1.42 6.04 -6.45
C SER A 7 -1.40 7.43 -5.79
N GLN A 8 -1.68 7.48 -4.48
CA GLN A 8 -1.52 8.66 -3.61
C GLN A 8 -2.54 9.80 -3.79
N GLY A 9 -3.70 9.53 -4.39
CA GLY A 9 -4.83 10.47 -4.46
C GLY A 9 -4.69 11.60 -5.48
N LYS A 10 -3.63 11.60 -6.30
CA LYS A 10 -3.48 12.53 -7.42
C LYS A 10 -4.52 12.23 -8.50
N GLY A 11 -5.25 13.26 -8.94
CA GLY A 11 -6.24 13.13 -10.01
C GLY A 11 -7.61 12.59 -9.56
N ILE A 12 -7.86 12.47 -8.25
CA ILE A 12 -9.20 12.19 -7.74
C ILE A 12 -10.03 13.47 -7.81
N PHE A 13 -11.25 13.34 -8.34
CA PHE A 13 -12.18 14.44 -8.50
C PHE A 13 -13.59 14.00 -8.08
N ILE A 14 -14.22 14.80 -7.22
CA ILE A 14 -15.60 14.62 -6.77
C ILE A 14 -16.47 15.55 -7.61
N PHE A 15 -17.61 15.04 -8.07
CA PHE A 15 -18.55 15.80 -8.89
C PHE A 15 -19.98 15.40 -8.56
N GLN A 16 -20.91 16.31 -8.81
CA GLN A 16 -22.35 16.11 -8.63
C GLN A 16 -23.09 16.07 -9.98
N LYS A 17 -22.55 16.72 -11.02
CA LYS A 17 -23.14 16.78 -12.36
C LYS A 17 -22.16 16.24 -13.40
N ILE A 18 -22.66 15.48 -14.38
CA ILE A 18 -21.84 14.92 -15.47
C ILE A 18 -21.13 16.03 -16.26
N SER A 19 -21.75 17.21 -16.40
CA SER A 19 -21.14 18.37 -17.06
C SER A 19 -19.81 18.82 -16.43
N GLN A 20 -19.62 18.58 -15.12
CA GLN A 20 -18.35 18.87 -14.44
C GLN A 20 -17.20 17.98 -14.94
N ILE A 21 -17.49 16.75 -15.39
CA ILE A 21 -16.48 15.86 -16.00
C ILE A 21 -16.00 16.46 -17.32
N SER A 22 -16.91 16.99 -18.14
CA SER A 22 -16.56 17.61 -19.42
C SER A 22 -15.66 18.83 -19.22
N LYS A 23 -15.97 19.68 -18.22
CA LYS A 23 -15.13 20.82 -17.83
C LYS A 23 -13.76 20.36 -17.34
N TRP A 24 -13.71 19.41 -16.41
CA TRP A 24 -12.45 18.85 -15.90
C TRP A 24 -11.59 18.24 -17.02
N ARG A 25 -12.17 17.54 -18.00
CA ARG A 25 -11.44 16.95 -19.14
C ARG A 25 -10.76 18.04 -19.98
N GLN A 26 -11.44 19.16 -20.21
CA GLN A 26 -10.88 20.29 -20.96
C GLN A 26 -9.71 20.93 -20.20
N ASP A 27 -9.87 21.17 -18.90
CA ASP A 27 -8.85 21.78 -18.06
C ASP A 27 -7.60 20.88 -17.93
N ASN A 28 -7.81 19.57 -17.76
CA ASN A 28 -6.71 18.61 -17.65
C ASN A 28 -5.97 18.44 -19.00
N SER A 29 -6.69 18.49 -20.14
CA SER A 29 -6.08 18.50 -21.48
C SER A 29 -5.26 19.77 -21.73
N ARG A 30 -5.75 20.94 -21.30
CA ARG A 30 -5.01 22.22 -21.36
C ARG A 30 -3.75 22.17 -20.51
N HIS A 31 -3.84 21.64 -19.30
CA HIS A 31 -2.71 21.53 -18.37
C HIS A 31 -1.62 20.59 -18.89
N LYS A 32 -1.98 19.44 -19.48
CA LYS A 32 -1.03 18.56 -20.19
C LYS A 32 -0.37 19.27 -21.38
N LYS A 33 -1.14 20.02 -22.19
CA LYS A 33 -0.59 20.80 -23.31
C LYS A 33 0.39 21.88 -22.86
N LEU A 34 0.11 22.59 -21.76
CA LEU A 34 1.01 23.59 -21.17
C LEU A 34 2.32 22.96 -20.69
N LYS A 35 2.27 21.86 -19.93
CA LYS A 35 3.48 21.14 -19.50
C LYS A 35 4.31 20.62 -20.69
N SER A 36 3.66 20.11 -21.74
CA SER A 36 4.36 19.68 -22.96
C SER A 36 5.06 20.84 -23.69
N ARG A 37 4.54 22.08 -23.57
CA ARG A 37 5.14 23.29 -24.13
C ARG A 37 6.32 23.78 -23.28
N GLU A 38 6.18 23.80 -21.94
CA GLU A 38 7.28 24.17 -21.03
C GLU A 38 8.48 23.24 -21.15
N VAL A 39 8.26 21.92 -21.29
CA VAL A 39 9.34 20.95 -21.52
C VAL A 39 10.04 21.21 -22.87
N ARG A 40 9.27 21.54 -23.92
CA ARG A 40 9.84 21.90 -25.24
C ARG A 40 10.63 23.20 -25.20
N ASP A 41 10.15 24.24 -24.51
CA ASP A 41 10.87 25.52 -24.42
C ASP A 41 12.12 25.41 -23.53
N SER A 42 12.06 24.60 -22.46
CA SER A 42 13.23 24.29 -21.62
C SER A 42 14.33 23.54 -22.38
N SER A 43 13.95 22.67 -23.33
CA SER A 43 14.90 21.97 -24.19
C SER A 43 15.52 22.85 -25.28
N LYS A 44 14.84 23.93 -25.70
CA LYS A 44 15.39 24.93 -26.64
C LYS A 44 16.34 25.92 -25.97
N GLY A 45 16.17 26.22 -24.69
CA GLY A 45 17.03 27.14 -23.92
C GLY A 45 18.43 26.62 -23.59
N ARG A 46 18.69 25.31 -23.76
CA ARG A 46 20.00 24.69 -23.47
C ARG A 46 20.96 24.60 -24.67
N SER A 47 20.54 25.02 -25.87
CA SER A 47 21.34 24.91 -27.09
C SER A 47 22.16 26.16 -27.47
N SER A 48 22.16 27.23 -26.65
CA SER A 48 22.80 28.52 -27.04
C SER A 48 23.92 29.03 -26.11
N LYS A 49 24.52 28.18 -25.25
CA LYS A 49 25.70 28.57 -24.45
C LYS A 49 26.73 27.44 -24.36
N ALA A 50 27.47 27.22 -25.44
CA ALA A 50 28.74 26.49 -25.40
C ALA A 50 29.65 26.88 -26.58
N SER A 51 30.16 28.12 -26.55
CA SER A 51 31.35 28.49 -27.33
C SER A 51 32.05 29.67 -26.65
N ASN A 52 33.03 29.40 -25.78
CA ASN A 52 34.30 30.13 -25.72
C ASN A 52 35.16 29.75 -24.51
N LYS A 53 36.48 29.75 -24.78
CA LYS A 53 37.67 29.62 -23.90
C LYS A 53 38.05 28.18 -23.52
N SER A 54 39.08 27.54 -24.09
CA SER A 54 40.49 27.87 -24.40
C SER A 54 41.44 27.97 -23.18
N LYS A 55 42.36 26.98 -23.14
CA LYS A 55 43.75 26.99 -22.62
C LYS A 55 44.00 27.29 -21.14
N GLN A 56 44.50 26.28 -20.42
CA GLN A 56 45.79 26.38 -19.71
C GLN A 56 46.36 24.98 -19.39
N ARG A 57 47.63 24.78 -19.79
CA ARG A 57 48.57 23.73 -19.36
C ARG A 57 49.49 24.33 -18.29
N ILE A 58 50.07 23.48 -17.43
CA ILE A 58 51.41 23.47 -16.77
C ILE A 58 51.30 22.36 -15.68
N ASN A 59 51.93 21.17 -15.83
CA ASN A 59 53.28 20.75 -15.42
C ASN A 59 53.49 20.86 -13.88
N SER A 60 54.12 19.95 -13.12
CA SER A 60 54.96 18.76 -13.37
C SER A 60 55.39 18.16 -12.01
N ASP A 61 55.79 16.88 -12.02
CA ASP A 61 56.76 16.18 -11.13
C ASP A 61 56.43 16.03 -9.61
N ASP A 62 56.82 14.98 -8.89
CA ASP A 62 57.83 13.95 -9.11
C ASP A 62 57.64 12.72 -8.17
N GLY A 63 58.18 11.56 -8.60
CA GLY A 63 58.73 10.41 -7.83
C GLY A 63 57.91 9.69 -6.73
N SER A 64 58.02 8.38 -6.48
CA SER A 64 58.83 7.28 -7.02
C SER A 64 58.51 6.00 -6.21
N ASP A 65 58.54 4.83 -6.89
CA ASP A 65 58.96 3.49 -6.41
C ASP A 65 58.19 2.74 -5.29
N ASN A 66 57.94 1.42 -5.29
CA ASN A 66 58.19 0.31 -6.21
C ASN A 66 57.42 -0.94 -5.72
N LYS A 67 57.01 -1.82 -6.66
CA LYS A 67 56.94 -3.32 -6.64
C LYS A 67 56.18 -4.04 -5.50
N SER A 68 55.28 -4.97 -5.80
CA SER A 68 55.58 -6.26 -6.45
C SER A 68 54.38 -6.92 -7.16
N GLU A 69 54.73 -7.68 -8.20
CA GLU A 69 53.89 -8.52 -9.07
C GLU A 69 53.40 -9.80 -8.39
N THR A 70 52.26 -10.32 -8.84
CA THR A 70 52.12 -11.71 -9.30
C THR A 70 50.87 -11.85 -10.17
N ASP A 71 51.09 -12.34 -11.39
CA ASP A 71 50.09 -12.66 -12.41
C ASP A 71 49.54 -14.10 -12.26
N VAL A 72 48.44 -14.34 -13.00
CA VAL A 72 48.04 -15.56 -13.74
C VAL A 72 46.68 -16.18 -13.34
N ALA A 73 45.68 -15.90 -14.19
CA ALA A 73 44.69 -16.77 -14.89
C ALA A 73 43.76 -17.71 -14.08
N ASP A 74 42.55 -18.11 -14.48
CA ASP A 74 41.63 -17.95 -15.62
C ASP A 74 40.24 -18.46 -15.18
N SER A 75 39.16 -18.16 -15.93
CA SER A 75 37.89 -18.94 -16.10
C SER A 75 37.03 -19.28 -14.85
N ASP A 76 35.71 -19.09 -14.72
CA ASP A 76 34.58 -19.14 -15.64
C ASP A 76 33.39 -18.36 -15.01
N ALA A 77 32.69 -17.54 -15.79
CA ALA A 77 31.38 -17.02 -15.43
C ALA A 77 30.51 -16.87 -16.67
N GLU A 78 29.74 -17.93 -16.97
CA GLU A 78 28.71 -17.92 -18.00
C GLU A 78 27.57 -16.97 -17.63
N LYS A 79 27.29 -16.01 -18.53
CA LYS A 79 26.08 -15.19 -18.56
C LYS A 79 24.99 -15.92 -19.36
N PRO A 80 23.72 -15.94 -18.93
CA PRO A 80 22.66 -16.43 -19.78
C PRO A 80 22.34 -15.41 -20.88
N THR A 81 22.19 -15.95 -22.07
CA THR A 81 21.94 -15.31 -23.36
C THR A 81 20.56 -14.64 -23.40
N LYS A 82 20.52 -13.42 -23.94
CA LYS A 82 19.26 -12.74 -24.33
C LYS A 82 18.81 -13.32 -25.67
N ALA A 83 17.64 -13.95 -25.69
CA ALA A 83 16.96 -14.32 -26.92
C ALA A 83 16.47 -13.08 -27.67
N ASP A 84 16.66 -13.12 -28.98
CA ASP A 84 16.38 -12.09 -29.97
C ASP A 84 14.90 -11.69 -30.04
N ASP A 85 14.64 -10.38 -29.96
CA ASP A 85 13.38 -9.80 -30.43
C ASP A 85 13.69 -8.78 -31.54
N LYS A 86 13.61 -9.23 -32.79
CA LYS A 86 13.83 -8.42 -33.99
C LYS A 86 12.72 -7.37 -34.14
N LYS A 87 12.94 -6.17 -33.61
CA LYS A 87 12.21 -4.97 -34.07
C LYS A 87 12.99 -4.27 -35.19
N SER A 88 12.47 -4.44 -36.41
CA SER A 88 12.85 -3.67 -37.59
C SER A 88 12.74 -2.17 -37.33
N LYS A 89 13.86 -1.45 -37.43
CA LYS A 89 13.89 0.01 -37.55
C LYS A 89 13.25 0.42 -38.88
N LYS A 90 12.07 1.04 -38.83
CA LYS A 90 11.65 2.02 -39.85
C LYS A 90 11.45 3.35 -39.15
N GLY A 91 12.24 4.33 -39.55
CA GLY A 91 12.13 5.72 -39.11
C GLY A 91 10.81 6.32 -39.57
N GLY A 92 10.15 7.00 -38.64
CA GLY A 92 8.97 7.82 -38.86
C GLY A 92 8.66 8.52 -37.54
N GLY A 93 8.72 9.85 -37.53
CA GLY A 93 8.43 10.65 -36.34
C GLY A 93 6.98 10.50 -35.91
N GLY A 94 6.69 9.50 -35.09
CA GLY A 94 5.43 9.35 -34.38
C GLY A 94 5.46 10.15 -33.09
N LYS A 95 4.49 11.04 -32.90
CA LYS A 95 4.16 11.53 -31.55
C LYS A 95 3.84 10.29 -30.72
N GLU A 96 4.51 10.13 -29.58
CA GLU A 96 4.02 9.23 -28.53
C GLU A 96 2.59 9.68 -28.19
N GLU A 97 1.58 8.93 -28.66
CA GLU A 97 0.23 9.06 -28.12
C GLU A 97 0.34 8.60 -26.67
N GLU A 98 0.33 9.55 -25.73
CA GLU A 98 0.12 9.22 -24.32
C GLU A 98 -1.15 8.36 -24.24
N ASP A 99 -1.00 7.10 -23.82
CA ASP A 99 -2.11 6.20 -23.60
C ASP A 99 -3.23 6.90 -22.80
N ALA A 100 -4.47 6.71 -23.25
CA ALA A 100 -5.62 7.30 -22.61
C ALA A 100 -5.71 6.82 -21.15
N GLU A 101 -5.56 7.74 -20.20
CA GLU A 101 -5.60 7.42 -18.77
C GLU A 101 -7.00 6.93 -18.36
N THR A 102 -7.09 5.68 -17.89
CA THR A 102 -8.36 5.07 -17.46
C THR A 102 -8.81 5.56 -16.09
N TYR A 103 -10.10 5.86 -15.96
CA TYR A 103 -10.73 6.32 -14.72
C TYR A 103 -11.91 5.43 -14.31
N VAL A 104 -12.12 5.31 -13.00
CA VAL A 104 -13.32 4.71 -12.40
C VAL A 104 -14.21 5.82 -11.86
N VAL A 105 -15.51 5.70 -12.13
CA VAL A 105 -16.56 6.50 -11.50
C VAL A 105 -17.25 5.62 -10.46
N GLN A 106 -17.22 6.07 -9.21
CA GLN A 106 -17.79 5.37 -8.07
C GLN A 106 -18.71 6.33 -7.31
N LYS A 107 -19.83 5.80 -6.79
CA LYS A 107 -20.69 6.54 -5.88
C LYS A 107 -19.91 6.91 -4.63
N TYR A 108 -19.91 8.19 -4.28
CA TYR A 108 -19.25 8.68 -3.08
C TYR A 108 -20.10 8.37 -1.84
N VAL A 109 -19.46 7.86 -0.79
CA VAL A 109 -20.12 7.66 0.52
C VAL A 109 -20.22 9.02 1.21
N SER A 110 -21.40 9.64 1.11
CA SER A 110 -21.63 11.00 1.60
C SER A 110 -21.69 11.06 3.13
N ASN A 111 -22.18 10.03 3.80
CA ASN A 111 -22.31 10.02 5.26
C ASN A 111 -21.32 9.02 5.87
N PRO A 112 -20.01 9.30 5.86
CA PRO A 112 -19.06 8.45 6.55
C PRO A 112 -19.27 8.53 8.06
N PHE A 113 -18.93 7.47 8.78
CA PHE A 113 -18.79 7.54 10.22
C PHE A 113 -17.64 8.49 10.58
N LEU A 114 -17.88 9.36 11.55
CA LEU A 114 -16.94 10.41 11.94
C LEU A 114 -16.47 10.21 13.37
N VAL A 115 -15.17 10.32 13.61
CA VAL A 115 -14.62 10.40 14.96
C VAL A 115 -14.17 11.83 15.21
N ALA A 116 -14.71 12.45 16.26
CA ALA A 116 -14.48 13.87 16.57
C ALA A 116 -14.74 14.80 15.36
N GLY A 117 -15.74 14.46 14.53
CA GLY A 117 -16.12 15.21 13.33
C GLY A 117 -15.16 15.08 12.15
N ARG A 118 -14.20 14.13 12.17
CA ARG A 118 -13.24 13.89 11.08
C ARG A 118 -13.53 12.58 10.38
N LYS A 119 -13.36 12.58 9.06
CA LYS A 119 -13.48 11.38 8.22
C LYS A 119 -12.22 10.55 8.38
N PHE A 120 -12.34 9.24 8.28
CA PHE A 120 -11.19 8.34 8.23
C PHE A 120 -11.45 7.18 7.29
N ASP A 121 -10.38 6.53 6.86
CA ASP A 121 -10.43 5.20 6.27
C ASP A 121 -9.55 4.24 7.11
N MET A 122 -9.75 2.94 6.94
CA MET A 122 -8.97 1.90 7.61
C MET A 122 -8.06 1.19 6.61
N ARG A 123 -6.77 1.09 6.94
CA ARG A 123 -5.81 0.19 6.30
C ARG A 123 -5.75 -1.11 7.10
N ILE A 124 -6.14 -2.20 6.44
CA ILE A 124 -6.12 -3.57 6.98
C ILE A 124 -5.19 -4.43 6.12
N TYR A 125 -4.52 -5.40 6.73
CA TYR A 125 -3.56 -6.27 6.05
C TYR A 125 -4.06 -7.70 5.99
N ALA A 126 -4.06 -8.28 4.80
CA ALA A 126 -4.44 -9.67 4.58
C ALA A 126 -3.35 -10.38 3.77
N LEU A 127 -2.85 -11.50 4.28
CA LEU A 127 -1.86 -12.34 3.61
C LEU A 127 -2.58 -13.52 2.97
N VAL A 128 -2.35 -13.73 1.67
CA VAL A 128 -2.82 -14.92 0.96
C VAL A 128 -1.61 -15.81 0.67
N THR A 129 -1.64 -17.03 1.19
CA THR A 129 -0.55 -18.00 1.01
C THR A 129 -0.84 -19.04 -0.08
N SER A 130 -2.11 -19.18 -0.47
CA SER A 130 -2.52 -20.02 -1.59
C SER A 130 -3.91 -19.58 -2.06
N TYR A 131 -4.16 -19.67 -3.37
CA TYR A 131 -5.50 -19.52 -3.95
C TYR A 131 -6.15 -20.89 -4.28
N SER A 132 -5.41 -22.00 -4.14
CA SER A 132 -5.88 -23.36 -4.43
C SER A 132 -5.19 -24.39 -3.51
N PRO A 133 -5.81 -24.72 -2.36
CA PRO A 133 -7.04 -24.12 -1.82
C PRO A 133 -6.80 -22.70 -1.28
N LEU A 134 -7.81 -21.83 -1.40
CA LEU A 134 -7.74 -20.46 -0.88
C LEU A 134 -7.47 -20.49 0.63
N THR A 135 -6.36 -19.85 1.02
CA THR A 135 -5.89 -19.75 2.40
C THR A 135 -5.59 -18.29 2.70
N VAL A 136 -6.34 -17.69 3.63
CA VAL A 136 -6.33 -16.26 3.93
C VAL A 136 -6.07 -16.02 5.40
N TRP A 137 -5.06 -15.22 5.67
CA TRP A 137 -4.67 -14.77 6.99
C TRP A 137 -4.96 -13.27 7.13
N LEU A 138 -5.57 -12.86 8.23
CA LEU A 138 -5.88 -11.47 8.53
C LEU A 138 -5.01 -10.98 9.68
N TYR A 139 -4.31 -9.88 9.49
CA TYR A 139 -3.51 -9.29 10.56
C TYR A 139 -4.42 -8.58 11.56
N ARG A 140 -4.23 -8.83 12.86
CA ARG A 140 -5.05 -8.26 13.94
C ARG A 140 -4.94 -6.75 14.06
N SER A 141 -3.79 -6.17 13.69
CA SER A 141 -3.56 -4.73 13.74
C SER A 141 -3.63 -4.10 12.34
N GLY A 142 -3.65 -2.78 12.32
CA GLY A 142 -3.85 -1.92 11.17
C GLY A 142 -3.97 -0.49 11.66
N PHE A 143 -4.23 0.45 10.74
CA PHE A 143 -4.40 1.84 11.16
C PHE A 143 -5.53 2.56 10.42
N CYS A 144 -6.22 3.42 11.16
CA CYS A 144 -7.15 4.41 10.64
C CYS A 144 -6.37 5.64 10.22
N ARG A 145 -6.63 6.18 9.03
CA ARG A 145 -6.06 7.44 8.53
C ARG A 145 -7.12 8.53 8.59
N PHE A 146 -6.93 9.54 9.42
CA PHE A 146 -7.88 10.64 9.56
C PHE A 146 -7.61 11.78 8.56
N SER A 147 -8.68 12.47 8.17
CA SER A 147 -8.58 13.78 7.52
C SER A 147 -8.05 14.82 8.52
N SER A 148 -7.26 15.78 8.07
CA SER A 148 -6.78 16.88 8.92
C SER A 148 -7.90 17.85 9.31
N THR A 149 -8.92 17.96 8.46
CA THR A 149 -10.04 18.91 8.59
C THR A 149 -11.32 18.18 8.98
N ARG A 150 -12.22 18.86 9.70
CA ARG A 150 -13.58 18.37 9.99
C ARG A 150 -14.37 18.16 8.72
N TYR A 151 -15.19 17.13 8.71
CA TYR A 151 -15.99 16.72 7.57
C TYR A 151 -17.23 17.59 7.39
N SER A 152 -17.53 17.96 6.14
CA SER A 152 -18.71 18.67 5.70
C SER A 152 -19.14 18.12 4.34
N ASN A 153 -20.45 18.06 4.10
CA ASN A 153 -21.04 17.70 2.80
C ASN A 153 -21.56 18.92 2.03
N ALA A 154 -21.32 20.13 2.54
CA ALA A 154 -21.79 21.33 1.86
C ALA A 154 -21.16 21.44 0.46
N ALA A 155 -21.93 21.91 -0.52
CA ALA A 155 -21.46 21.98 -1.90
C ALA A 155 -20.19 22.84 -2.07
N ALA A 156 -20.01 23.84 -1.20
CA ALA A 156 -18.81 24.69 -1.16
C ALA A 156 -17.55 23.94 -0.72
N ASP A 157 -17.70 22.88 0.08
CA ASP A 157 -16.57 22.14 0.67
C ASP A 157 -16.13 20.94 -0.17
N LEU A 158 -16.91 20.54 -1.19
CA LEU A 158 -16.62 19.38 -2.05
C LEU A 158 -15.33 19.53 -2.87
N GLU A 159 -14.88 20.76 -3.09
CA GLU A 159 -13.59 21.03 -3.75
C GLU A 159 -12.40 20.88 -2.79
N ASN A 160 -12.65 20.86 -1.47
CA ASN A 160 -11.61 20.69 -0.46
C ASN A 160 -11.15 19.23 -0.36
N VAL A 161 -10.14 18.91 -1.16
CA VAL A 161 -9.53 17.58 -1.25
C VAL A 161 -9.03 17.06 0.11
N PHE A 162 -8.57 17.94 1.02
CA PHE A 162 -8.05 17.56 2.35
C PHE A 162 -9.13 17.08 3.31
N MET A 163 -10.38 17.45 3.07
CA MET A 163 -11.54 17.01 3.86
C MET A 163 -12.03 15.63 3.41
N HIS A 164 -11.98 15.37 2.11
CA HIS A 164 -12.59 14.18 1.51
C HIS A 164 -11.63 13.02 1.28
N LEU A 165 -10.32 13.31 1.14
CA LEU A 165 -9.28 12.29 0.94
C LEU A 165 -8.38 12.19 2.16
N THR A 166 -8.21 10.97 2.65
CA THR A 166 -7.48 10.63 3.89
C THR A 166 -6.04 10.18 3.63
N ASN A 167 -5.60 10.10 2.37
CA ASN A 167 -4.27 9.66 2.00
C ASN A 167 -3.18 10.55 2.62
N VAL A 168 -2.19 9.92 3.28
CA VAL A 168 -1.06 10.59 3.93
C VAL A 168 -0.31 11.56 2.99
N ALA A 169 -0.13 11.19 1.71
CA ALA A 169 0.56 12.04 0.73
C ALA A 169 -0.16 13.37 0.44
N ILE A 170 -1.46 13.42 0.66
CA ILE A 170 -2.26 14.65 0.59
C ILE A 170 -2.24 15.34 1.95
N GLN A 171 -2.48 14.60 3.04
CA GLN A 171 -2.57 15.15 4.38
C GLN A 171 -1.28 15.83 4.88
N LYS A 172 -0.10 15.35 4.47
CA LYS A 172 1.20 16.00 4.80
C LYS A 172 1.34 17.43 4.28
N LYS A 173 0.49 17.86 3.34
CA LYS A 173 0.50 19.21 2.78
C LYS A 173 -0.46 20.17 3.47
N SER A 174 -1.24 19.70 4.45
CA SER A 174 -2.16 20.56 5.20
C SER A 174 -1.49 21.14 6.44
N ASP A 175 -1.77 22.41 6.73
CA ASP A 175 -1.17 23.15 7.86
C ASP A 175 -1.56 22.58 9.23
N ASN A 176 -2.67 21.84 9.30
CA ASN A 176 -3.21 21.22 10.53
C ASN A 176 -2.78 19.75 10.72
N TYR A 177 -1.67 19.32 10.10
CA TYR A 177 -1.19 17.94 10.24
C TYR A 177 -0.66 17.70 11.67
N ALA A 178 -1.27 16.75 12.38
CA ALA A 178 -0.82 16.36 13.71
C ALA A 178 0.50 15.56 13.61
N SER A 179 1.63 16.27 13.65
CA SER A 179 2.97 15.70 13.49
C SER A 179 3.33 14.63 14.52
N SER A 180 2.73 14.65 15.72
CA SER A 180 3.04 13.72 16.81
C SER A 180 2.56 12.28 16.55
N ASN A 181 1.36 12.10 15.99
CA ASN A 181 0.74 10.78 15.80
C ASN A 181 0.44 10.50 14.32
N GLY A 182 0.84 11.41 13.41
CA GLY A 182 0.62 11.30 11.96
C GLY A 182 -0.84 11.31 11.52
N GLY A 183 -1.77 11.73 12.38
CA GLY A 183 -3.22 11.65 12.12
C GLY A 183 -3.72 10.22 12.00
N LYS A 184 -3.11 9.27 12.73
CA LYS A 184 -3.48 7.86 12.70
C LYS A 184 -3.93 7.34 14.05
N TRP A 185 -4.85 6.38 14.02
CA TRP A 185 -5.14 5.50 15.16
C TRP A 185 -4.87 4.07 14.78
N ASP A 186 -4.36 3.27 15.72
CA ASP A 186 -4.46 1.82 15.62
C ASP A 186 -5.95 1.41 15.53
N ILE A 187 -6.26 0.40 14.71
CA ILE A 187 -7.64 -0.09 14.60
C ILE A 187 -8.21 -0.63 15.91
N ARG A 188 -7.38 -1.09 16.87
CA ARG A 188 -7.81 -1.43 18.23
C ARG A 188 -8.38 -0.21 18.95
N HIS A 189 -7.78 0.98 18.82
CA HIS A 189 -8.33 2.20 19.42
C HIS A 189 -9.70 2.53 18.84
N LEU A 190 -9.91 2.34 17.53
CA LEU A 190 -11.23 2.50 16.93
C LEU A 190 -12.22 1.44 17.47
N LYS A 191 -11.79 0.18 17.62
CA LYS A 191 -12.63 -0.91 18.17
C LYS A 191 -13.10 -0.55 19.57
N LEU A 192 -12.17 -0.16 20.46
CA LEU A 192 -12.47 0.28 21.83
C LEU A 192 -13.37 1.52 21.86
N HIS A 193 -13.16 2.47 20.93
CA HIS A 193 -14.02 3.64 20.80
C HIS A 193 -15.46 3.24 20.43
N LEU A 194 -15.63 2.34 19.46
CA LEU A 194 -16.94 1.82 19.06
C LEU A 194 -17.62 1.07 20.20
N MET A 195 -16.89 0.20 20.90
CA MET A 195 -17.40 -0.54 22.06
C MET A 195 -17.88 0.40 23.15
N SER A 196 -17.07 1.41 23.51
CA SER A 196 -17.38 2.36 24.57
C SER A 196 -18.56 3.28 24.25
N ARG A 197 -18.73 3.67 22.97
CA ARG A 197 -19.74 4.66 22.57
C ARG A 197 -21.04 4.06 22.03
N TYR A 198 -20.97 2.90 21.40
CA TYR A 198 -22.10 2.30 20.67
C TYR A 198 -22.39 0.85 21.07
N GLY A 199 -21.61 0.26 21.97
CA GLY A 199 -21.80 -1.10 22.46
C GLY A 199 -20.91 -2.13 21.76
N VAL A 200 -20.71 -3.24 22.45
CA VAL A 200 -19.80 -4.32 22.03
C VAL A 200 -20.32 -5.01 20.77
N GLU A 201 -21.64 -5.18 20.66
CA GLU A 201 -22.32 -5.86 19.56
C GLU A 201 -22.19 -5.07 18.25
N VAL A 202 -22.19 -3.73 18.32
CA VAL A 202 -21.95 -2.87 17.15
C VAL A 202 -20.50 -3.03 16.68
N ALA A 203 -19.55 -2.95 17.61
CA ALA A 203 -18.14 -3.11 17.28
C ALA A 203 -17.84 -4.49 16.69
N ASP A 204 -18.38 -5.56 17.28
CA ASP A 204 -18.18 -6.92 16.77
C ASP A 204 -18.73 -7.09 15.35
N ARG A 205 -19.97 -6.64 15.12
CA ARG A 205 -20.59 -6.68 13.80
C ARG A 205 -19.77 -5.94 12.75
N VAL A 206 -19.28 -4.73 13.06
CA VAL A 206 -18.46 -3.93 12.12
C VAL A 206 -17.19 -4.68 11.75
N TYR A 207 -16.44 -5.19 12.73
CA TYR A 207 -15.17 -5.87 12.49
C TYR A 207 -15.36 -7.21 11.78
N HIS A 208 -16.46 -7.90 12.07
CA HIS A 208 -16.86 -9.10 11.33
C HIS A 208 -17.23 -8.79 9.88
N GLU A 209 -18.00 -7.73 9.61
CA GLU A 209 -18.29 -7.30 8.23
C GLU A 209 -17.02 -6.99 7.45
N ILE A 210 -16.04 -6.34 8.09
CA ILE A 210 -14.73 -6.06 7.49
C ILE A 210 -13.99 -7.35 7.13
N GLN A 211 -13.93 -8.33 8.04
CA GLN A 211 -13.35 -9.64 7.75
C GLN A 211 -14.06 -10.33 6.58
N MET A 212 -15.39 -10.28 6.54
CA MET A 212 -16.18 -10.86 5.45
C MET A 212 -15.97 -10.14 4.11
N ILE A 213 -15.70 -8.82 4.11
CA ILE A 213 -15.31 -8.09 2.90
C ILE A 213 -14.03 -8.69 2.30
N VAL A 214 -13.00 -8.95 3.12
CA VAL A 214 -11.72 -9.53 2.68
C VAL A 214 -11.93 -10.92 2.08
N ILE A 215 -12.71 -11.78 2.75
CA ILE A 215 -12.99 -13.14 2.27
C ILE A 215 -13.76 -13.09 0.94
N ARG A 216 -14.85 -12.33 0.89
CA ARG A 216 -15.72 -12.25 -0.29
C ARG A 216 -15.01 -11.65 -1.50
N SER A 217 -14.14 -10.64 -1.31
CA SER A 217 -13.36 -10.08 -2.41
C SER A 217 -12.39 -11.11 -3.00
N LEU A 218 -11.69 -11.87 -2.16
CA LEU A 218 -10.75 -12.90 -2.62
C LEU A 218 -11.47 -14.07 -3.30
N LEU A 219 -12.62 -14.50 -2.77
CA LEU A 219 -13.45 -15.52 -3.42
C LEU A 219 -13.91 -15.10 -4.82
N SER A 220 -14.24 -13.83 -5.01
CA SER A 220 -14.69 -13.32 -6.31
C SER A 220 -13.63 -13.38 -7.41
N VAL A 221 -12.35 -13.39 -7.04
CA VAL A 221 -11.22 -13.43 -7.97
C VAL A 221 -10.49 -14.78 -7.98
N GLN A 222 -10.79 -15.69 -7.06
CA GLN A 222 -10.06 -16.95 -6.88
C GLN A 222 -9.88 -17.74 -8.18
N GLN A 223 -10.92 -17.78 -9.03
CA GLN A 223 -10.91 -18.54 -10.29
C GLN A 223 -10.03 -17.94 -11.39
N VAL A 224 -9.70 -16.65 -11.31
CA VAL A 224 -8.87 -15.96 -12.31
C VAL A 224 -7.43 -15.78 -11.84
N MET A 225 -7.15 -15.97 -10.54
CA MET A 225 -5.82 -15.83 -9.98
C MET A 225 -4.93 -17.01 -10.39
N ILE A 226 -3.70 -16.69 -10.79
CA ILE A 226 -2.68 -17.69 -11.10
C ILE A 226 -2.36 -18.47 -9.82
N GLN A 227 -2.39 -19.79 -9.93
CA GLN A 227 -2.11 -20.70 -8.83
C GLN A 227 -0.64 -21.08 -8.85
N ASP A 228 0.13 -20.55 -7.91
CA ASP A 228 1.50 -20.98 -7.67
C ASP A 228 1.71 -21.16 -6.16
N LYS A 229 2.15 -22.36 -5.77
CA LYS A 229 2.41 -22.73 -4.38
C LYS A 229 3.62 -22.02 -3.78
N HIS A 230 4.43 -21.35 -4.60
CA HIS A 230 5.58 -20.57 -4.20
C HIS A 230 5.28 -19.06 -4.12
N CYS A 231 4.05 -18.65 -4.45
CA CYS A 231 3.64 -17.26 -4.38
C CYS A 231 2.83 -16.98 -3.11
N VAL A 232 3.24 -15.95 -2.40
CA VAL A 232 2.48 -15.35 -1.30
C VAL A 232 2.32 -13.87 -1.59
N GLU A 233 1.19 -13.29 -1.22
CA GLU A 233 0.94 -11.85 -1.44
C GLU A 233 0.30 -11.23 -0.21
N LEU A 234 0.88 -10.12 0.25
CA LEU A 234 0.36 -9.31 1.34
C LEU A 234 -0.43 -8.13 0.79
N TYR A 235 -1.75 -8.18 0.90
CA TYR A 235 -2.64 -7.12 0.44
C TYR A 235 -2.92 -6.08 1.52
N GLY A 236 -3.03 -4.82 1.10
CA GLY A 236 -3.56 -3.73 1.91
C GLY A 236 -4.98 -3.35 1.49
N TYR A 237 -5.95 -3.67 2.33
CA TYR A 237 -7.36 -3.32 2.16
C TYR A 237 -7.65 -1.94 2.72
N ASP A 238 -8.28 -1.10 1.91
CA ASP A 238 -8.80 0.21 2.31
C ASP A 238 -10.31 0.12 2.49
N VAL A 239 -10.77 0.29 3.73
CA VAL A 239 -12.18 0.16 4.10
C VAL A 239 -12.69 1.45 4.72
N LEU A 240 -13.92 1.82 4.39
CA LEU A 240 -14.62 2.97 4.96
C LEU A 240 -15.87 2.50 5.72
N ILE A 241 -16.19 3.13 6.85
CA ILE A 241 -17.41 2.87 7.60
C ILE A 241 -18.37 4.05 7.39
N ASP A 242 -19.66 3.78 7.17
CA ASP A 242 -20.70 4.82 7.09
C ASP A 242 -21.39 5.09 8.45
N ASP A 243 -22.21 6.14 8.50
CA ASP A 243 -22.97 6.56 9.69
C ASP A 243 -23.92 5.50 10.26
N LYS A 244 -24.20 4.44 9.50
CA LYS A 244 -25.00 3.28 9.91
C LYS A 244 -24.15 2.06 10.28
N PHE A 245 -22.84 2.27 10.44
CA PHE A 245 -21.87 1.22 10.77
C PHE A 245 -21.73 0.14 9.70
N LYS A 246 -22.07 0.43 8.44
CA LYS A 246 -21.80 -0.49 7.34
C LYS A 246 -20.38 -0.28 6.82
N ALA A 247 -19.65 -1.38 6.64
CA ALA A 247 -18.32 -1.36 6.04
C ALA A 247 -18.39 -1.36 4.50
N TRP A 248 -17.53 -0.56 3.86
CA TRP A 248 -17.42 -0.40 2.41
C TRP A 248 -15.98 -0.61 1.95
N LEU A 249 -15.77 -1.58 1.06
CA LEU A 249 -14.49 -1.75 0.37
C LEU A 249 -14.24 -0.58 -0.58
N VAL A 250 -13.13 0.12 -0.40
CA VAL A 250 -12.73 1.24 -1.26
C VAL A 250 -11.73 0.76 -2.31
N GLU A 251 -10.65 0.11 -1.88
CA GLU A 251 -9.65 -0.48 -2.78
C GLU A 251 -8.84 -1.59 -2.10
N VAL A 252 -8.18 -2.42 -2.91
CA VAL A 252 -7.22 -3.43 -2.49
C VAL A 252 -5.89 -3.12 -3.16
N ASN A 253 -4.84 -2.99 -2.34
CA ASN A 253 -3.49 -2.71 -2.81
C ASN A 253 -2.66 -4.00 -2.76
N ALA A 254 -2.15 -4.47 -3.91
CA ALA A 254 -1.20 -5.60 -3.96
C ALA A 254 0.12 -5.26 -3.27
N SER A 255 0.62 -4.02 -3.43
CA SER A 255 1.85 -3.57 -2.78
C SER A 255 1.57 -2.45 -1.77
N PRO A 256 1.06 -2.76 -0.56
CA PRO A 256 0.82 -1.74 0.44
C PRO A 256 2.13 -1.06 0.87
N SER A 257 2.11 0.26 1.02
CA SER A 257 3.31 1.01 1.42
C SER A 257 3.82 0.58 2.80
N LEU A 258 5.07 0.11 2.84
CA LEU A 258 5.77 -0.29 4.06
C LEU A 258 6.62 0.83 4.69
N THR A 259 6.64 2.03 4.09
CA THR A 259 7.35 3.19 4.66
C THR A 259 6.75 3.58 6.01
N ALA A 260 7.56 3.58 7.07
CA ALA A 260 7.14 4.02 8.39
C ALA A 260 7.33 5.54 8.54
N ASN A 261 6.28 6.24 8.97
CA ASN A 261 6.38 7.69 9.25
C ASN A 261 6.42 7.99 10.75
N THR A 262 6.03 7.03 11.60
CA THR A 262 6.00 7.11 13.06
C THR A 262 6.63 5.85 13.66
N ALA A 263 6.99 5.90 14.95
CA ALA A 263 7.49 4.71 15.66
C ALA A 263 6.44 3.58 15.68
N ASP A 264 5.17 3.93 15.91
CA ASP A 264 4.06 2.97 15.90
C ASP A 264 3.87 2.31 14.53
N ASP A 265 3.95 3.09 13.44
CA ASP A 265 3.91 2.55 12.07
C ASP A 265 5.06 1.56 11.84
N HIS A 266 6.26 1.89 12.36
CA HIS A 266 7.45 1.04 12.21
C HIS A 266 7.27 -0.27 12.96
N ALA A 267 6.85 -0.21 14.23
CA ALA A 267 6.61 -1.38 15.06
C ALA A 267 5.56 -2.31 14.42
N LEU A 268 4.39 -1.76 14.04
CA LEU A 268 3.33 -2.51 13.38
C LEU A 268 3.83 -3.24 12.13
N LYS A 269 4.55 -2.53 11.26
CA LYS A 269 5.00 -3.11 9.98
C LYS A 269 6.12 -4.11 10.15
N LEU A 270 7.04 -3.86 11.08
CA LEU A 270 8.12 -4.80 11.37
C LEU A 270 7.56 -6.11 11.92
N GLU A 271 6.66 -6.04 12.90
CA GLU A 271 6.05 -7.24 13.49
C GLU A 271 5.16 -7.98 12.49
N MET A 272 4.40 -7.25 11.67
CA MET A 272 3.63 -7.84 10.58
C MET A 272 4.54 -8.61 9.62
N LEU A 273 5.65 -8.02 9.17
CA LEU A 273 6.57 -8.68 8.25
C LEU A 273 7.27 -9.89 8.88
N ARG A 274 7.60 -9.83 10.18
CA ARG A 274 8.10 -10.99 10.92
C ARG A 274 7.09 -12.13 10.90
N SER A 275 5.83 -11.84 11.25
CA SER A 275 4.77 -12.86 11.21
C SER A 275 4.51 -13.40 9.80
N VAL A 276 4.68 -12.60 8.74
CA VAL A 276 4.61 -13.10 7.35
C VAL A 276 5.68 -14.15 7.10
N ILE A 277 6.94 -13.90 7.51
CA ILE A 277 8.05 -14.85 7.35
C ILE A 277 7.79 -16.13 8.15
N ASP A 278 7.24 -15.99 9.36
CA ASP A 278 6.88 -17.15 10.20
C ASP A 278 5.81 -18.02 9.53
N ILE A 279 4.78 -17.40 8.92
CA ILE A 279 3.73 -18.12 8.15
C ILE A 279 4.27 -18.79 6.89
N MET A 280 5.30 -18.21 6.25
CA MET A 280 5.96 -18.85 5.11
C MET A 280 6.68 -20.15 5.51
N ASP A 281 6.94 -20.34 6.81
CA ASP A 281 7.44 -21.58 7.41
C ASP A 281 8.65 -22.17 6.68
N MET A 282 9.63 -21.32 6.36
CA MET A 282 10.84 -21.72 5.62
C MET A 282 11.64 -22.80 6.36
N ASP A 283 11.54 -22.85 7.68
CA ASP A 283 12.22 -23.81 8.56
C ASP A 283 11.38 -25.08 8.83
N ARG A 284 10.13 -25.15 8.32
CA ARG A 284 9.20 -26.27 8.48
C ARG A 284 8.90 -26.62 9.95
N ILE A 285 8.67 -25.61 10.76
CA ILE A 285 8.36 -25.71 12.20
C ILE A 285 6.85 -25.84 12.40
N MET A 286 6.01 -25.32 11.49
CA MET A 286 4.57 -25.37 11.63
C MET A 286 4.01 -26.80 11.46
N LYS A 287 2.98 -27.11 12.24
CA LYS A 287 2.24 -28.39 12.24
C LYS A 287 1.13 -28.42 11.18
N GLY A 288 0.73 -27.27 10.63
CA GLY A 288 -0.27 -27.12 9.57
C GLY A 288 -1.72 -27.00 10.05
N ASN A 289 -1.94 -27.03 11.37
CA ASN A 289 -3.23 -26.88 12.03
C ASN A 289 -3.36 -25.58 12.83
N GLU A 290 -2.38 -24.68 12.74
CA GLU A 290 -2.39 -23.38 13.38
C GLU A 290 -3.56 -22.55 12.83
N THR A 291 -4.38 -22.01 13.73
CA THR A 291 -5.37 -20.99 13.36
C THR A 291 -4.84 -19.59 13.59
N ARG A 292 -3.66 -19.47 14.20
CA ARG A 292 -2.98 -18.21 14.48
C ARG A 292 -1.46 -18.33 14.40
N VAL A 293 -0.81 -17.33 13.82
CA VAL A 293 0.66 -17.20 13.78
C VAL A 293 1.05 -15.75 13.99
N GLY A 294 1.72 -15.47 15.11
CA GLY A 294 2.07 -14.10 15.51
C GLY A 294 0.83 -13.20 15.57
N GLY A 295 0.83 -12.13 14.78
CA GLY A 295 -0.30 -11.21 14.68
C GLY A 295 -1.37 -11.57 13.65
N PHE A 296 -1.25 -12.70 12.94
CA PHE A 296 -2.22 -13.12 11.93
C PHE A 296 -3.16 -14.22 12.44
N ASP A 297 -4.45 -14.09 12.15
CA ASP A 297 -5.44 -15.15 12.32
C ASP A 297 -5.82 -15.74 10.96
N LEU A 298 -5.95 -17.07 10.89
CA LEU A 298 -6.46 -17.77 9.73
C LEU A 298 -7.98 -17.58 9.65
N ILE A 299 -8.42 -16.73 8.73
CA ILE A 299 -9.85 -16.38 8.59
C ILE A 299 -10.58 -17.22 7.54
N TYR A 300 -9.85 -17.91 6.67
CA TYR A 300 -10.43 -18.78 5.64
C TYR A 300 -9.44 -19.83 5.16
N LYS A 301 -9.86 -21.10 5.11
CA LYS A 301 -9.11 -22.21 4.51
C LYS A 301 -10.08 -23.24 3.91
N SER A 302 -9.93 -23.54 2.62
CA SER A 302 -10.65 -24.65 1.96
C SER A 302 -12.18 -24.67 2.16
N CYS A 303 -12.85 -23.52 2.01
CA CYS A 303 -14.31 -23.38 2.22
C CYS A 303 -14.78 -23.41 3.67
N ASN A 304 -13.88 -23.31 4.64
CA ASN A 304 -14.24 -23.18 6.04
C ASN A 304 -13.64 -21.91 6.67
N VAL A 305 -14.36 -21.35 7.64
CA VAL A 305 -13.83 -20.34 8.57
C VAL A 305 -13.42 -21.11 9.82
N PRO A 306 -12.11 -21.21 10.13
CA PRO A 306 -11.66 -21.92 11.32
C PRO A 306 -12.23 -21.28 12.59
N PRO A 307 -12.52 -22.08 13.63
CA PRO A 307 -12.81 -21.52 14.95
C PRO A 307 -11.56 -20.81 15.50
N HIS A 308 -11.77 -19.82 16.36
CA HIS A 308 -10.67 -19.17 17.08
C HIS A 308 -10.07 -20.16 18.11
N ASP A 309 -8.75 -20.11 18.31
CA ASP A 309 -8.05 -20.97 19.28
C ASP A 309 -8.54 -20.76 20.73
N GLU A 310 -9.03 -19.57 21.07
CA GLU A 310 -9.60 -19.25 22.38
C GLU A 310 -11.12 -19.02 22.30
N PRO A 311 -11.89 -19.41 23.33
CA PRO A 311 -13.31 -19.09 23.43
C PRO A 311 -13.50 -17.56 23.49
N SER A 312 -13.67 -16.96 22.32
CA SER A 312 -13.92 -15.55 22.13
C SER A 312 -15.40 -15.33 21.85
N SER A 313 -16.02 -14.37 22.53
CA SER A 313 -17.37 -13.90 22.19
C SER A 313 -17.40 -13.06 20.91
N TYR A 314 -16.23 -12.76 20.33
CA TYR A 314 -16.11 -11.94 19.12
C TYR A 314 -16.12 -12.78 17.86
N SER A 315 -16.88 -12.33 16.86
CA SER A 315 -16.97 -12.92 15.53
C SER A 315 -15.72 -12.64 14.68
N SER A 316 -14.89 -11.66 15.08
CA SER A 316 -13.59 -11.36 14.45
C SER A 316 -12.56 -10.88 15.48
N MET A 317 -11.35 -11.42 15.35
CA MET A 317 -10.18 -11.02 16.16
C MET A 317 -9.44 -9.80 15.61
N LEU A 318 -9.90 -9.22 14.49
CA LEU A 318 -9.41 -7.94 14.00
C LEU A 318 -9.56 -6.85 15.07
N GLY A 319 -8.53 -6.02 15.27
CA GLY A 319 -8.42 -5.06 16.36
C GLY A 319 -8.30 -5.68 17.75
N GLY A 320 -8.08 -6.99 17.84
CA GLY A 320 -7.81 -7.71 19.09
C GLY A 320 -6.38 -7.48 19.59
N GLU A 321 -6.09 -7.99 20.77
CA GLU A 321 -4.73 -7.96 21.32
C GLU A 321 -3.81 -8.91 20.56
N ILE A 322 -2.55 -8.53 20.42
CA ILE A 322 -1.47 -9.41 19.97
C ILE A 322 -0.61 -9.67 21.22
N PRO A 323 -0.75 -10.83 21.89
CA PRO A 323 0.01 -11.12 23.10
C PRO A 323 1.52 -11.17 22.82
N GLU A 324 2.30 -10.58 23.72
CA GLU A 324 3.76 -10.45 23.57
C GLU A 324 4.53 -11.78 23.60
N HIS A 325 3.92 -12.86 24.06
CA HIS A 325 4.57 -14.17 24.18
C HIS A 325 4.35 -15.07 22.94
N GLU A 326 3.53 -14.64 21.99
CA GLU A 326 3.20 -15.40 20.78
C GLU A 326 4.02 -15.01 19.54
N TYR A 327 4.89 -14.01 19.67
CA TYR A 327 6.05 -13.96 18.80
C TYR A 327 6.80 -15.25 19.09
N ILE A 328 6.77 -16.21 18.17
CA ILE A 328 7.64 -17.36 18.21
C ILE A 328 9.04 -16.77 18.24
N ARG A 329 9.57 -16.56 19.45
CA ARG A 329 10.95 -16.17 19.61
C ARG A 329 11.66 -17.38 19.05
N ARG A 330 12.23 -17.22 17.86
CA ARG A 330 13.45 -17.90 17.44
C ARG A 330 14.55 -17.50 18.43
N THR A 331 14.37 -17.77 19.72
CA THR A 331 15.49 -18.05 20.59
C THR A 331 16.09 -19.30 19.98
N MET A 332 17.16 -19.10 19.23
CA MET A 332 18.09 -20.15 18.91
C MET A 332 18.38 -20.88 20.22
N THR A 333 17.75 -22.02 20.44
CA THR A 333 18.39 -23.09 21.18
C THR A 333 19.56 -23.52 20.30
N VAL A 334 20.63 -22.73 20.37
CA VAL A 334 21.97 -23.23 20.10
C VAL A 334 22.09 -24.43 21.02
N GLY A 335 22.20 -25.62 20.43
CA GLY A 335 22.21 -26.87 21.14
C GLY A 335 23.23 -26.83 22.27
N GLY A 336 22.74 -26.75 23.50
CA GLY A 336 23.45 -27.27 24.67
C GLY A 336 23.32 -28.78 24.63
N GLY A 337 24.17 -29.41 23.83
CA GLY A 337 24.20 -30.85 23.64
C GLY A 337 25.62 -31.33 23.39
N GLN A 338 26.48 -31.23 24.40
CA GLN A 338 27.13 -32.35 25.09
C GLN A 338 28.09 -31.83 26.16
#